data_AF-A0A3P5Z2L0-F1
#
_entry.id   AF-A0A3P5Z2L0-F1
#
_cell.length_a   1.000
_cell.length_b   1.000
_cell.length_c   1.000
_cell.angle_alpha   90.00
_cell.angle_beta   90.00
_cell.angle_gamma   90.00
#
_symmetry.space_group_name_H-M   'P 1'
#
loop_
_entity.id
_entity.type
_entity.pdbx_description
1 polymer ?
#
loop_
_entity_poly.entity_id
_entity_poly.type
_entity_poly.pdbx_seq_one_letter_code
_entity_poly.pdbx_strand_id
1 'polypeptide(L)'
;MSNSGDKQEAGSRNQIRQSSVKTPIPGIKDVDMILGELSASTVSTNRNYAAFKLSLERGRNADVAQVGQAAIYYIGGICCLLPEVTDDVFEGFRQKGGRVRVVRVPESDDVSNIPNQKKANALFGWLVTMLYKNTNDISNMVTDPESDIKAPFHAAGYDPRGEGEDEVLSLFSHPKHVLCYWGYSQLGRIKESVLKGILNHTKDKGSFGDVCSYVVKAFSWKHMTGFCNVYKTLVLSDSPVLKFHGLAHEIENLHRAVNAVSGSEMPRFFRILADVSKYHLVDRSMFPTLIAVSEQIMRTAAEVNFRPDGSRLSEVDYHVAMHRNQFADAVEAHVMQFVNDRRQGDEG
;
A
#
# COMPACT_ATOMS: atom_id res chain seq x y z
N MET A 1 40.88 -56.85 7.83
CA MET A 1 41.82 -56.15 8.73
C MET A 1 41.80 -54.69 8.32
N SER A 2 40.95 -53.91 8.99
CA SER A 2 41.36 -52.92 9.99
C SER A 2 41.76 -51.62 9.29
N ASN A 3 40.83 -50.65 9.26
CA ASN A 3 40.81 -49.44 10.11
C ASN A 3 41.70 -48.34 9.49
N SER A 4 41.37 -47.05 9.51
CA SER A 4 40.37 -46.29 10.26
C SER A 4 40.52 -44.82 9.90
N GLY A 5 39.41 -44.07 9.96
CA GLY A 5 39.36 -42.67 10.36
C GLY A 5 39.77 -41.65 9.29
N ASP A 6 39.24 -40.43 9.26
CA ASP A 6 38.22 -39.79 10.10
C ASP A 6 37.93 -38.43 9.44
N LYS A 7 36.65 -37.99 9.43
CA LYS A 7 36.17 -36.57 9.43
C LYS A 7 36.59 -35.67 8.22
N GLN A 8 35.85 -34.66 7.77
CA GLN A 8 34.80 -33.85 8.35
C GLN A 8 34.07 -33.05 7.24
N GLU A 9 32.79 -32.79 7.47
CA GLU A 9 32.05 -31.53 7.25
C GLU A 9 31.81 -30.83 5.89
N ALA A 10 30.50 -30.55 5.73
CA ALA A 10 29.87 -29.28 5.33
C ALA A 10 30.01 -28.77 3.88
N GLY A 11 28.84 -28.58 3.23
CA GLY A 11 28.77 -27.86 1.96
C GLY A 11 27.40 -27.83 1.31
N SER A 12 26.44 -27.15 1.95
CA SER A 12 25.15 -26.74 1.39
C SER A 12 25.20 -26.28 -0.06
N ARG A 13 24.25 -26.77 -0.88
CA ARG A 13 23.68 -26.01 -2.01
C ARG A 13 22.24 -26.47 -2.29
N ASN A 14 21.34 -26.13 -1.36
CA ASN A 14 19.91 -26.07 -1.66
C ASN A 14 19.66 -24.85 -2.55
N GLN A 15 19.65 -25.06 -3.87
CA GLN A 15 19.00 -24.15 -4.81
C GLN A 15 17.48 -24.23 -4.57
N ILE A 16 16.97 -23.38 -3.68
CA ILE A 16 15.53 -23.09 -3.65
C ILE A 16 15.26 -22.25 -4.89
N ARG A 17 14.85 -22.92 -5.96
CA ARG A 17 14.13 -22.31 -7.08
C ARG A 17 12.97 -21.51 -6.50
N GLN A 18 13.05 -20.18 -6.58
CA GLN A 18 11.89 -19.30 -6.48
C GLN A 18 10.96 -19.63 -7.66
N SER A 19 10.12 -20.64 -7.51
CA SER A 19 8.97 -20.82 -8.37
C SER A 19 7.98 -19.72 -8.01
N SER A 20 7.87 -18.70 -8.85
CA SER A 20 6.71 -17.81 -8.84
C SER A 20 5.48 -18.71 -9.00
N VAL A 21 4.70 -18.88 -7.93
CA VAL A 21 3.39 -19.53 -8.04
C VAL A 21 2.52 -18.58 -8.84
N LYS A 22 2.49 -18.76 -10.18
CA LYS A 22 1.43 -18.23 -11.01
C LYS A 22 0.19 -19.02 -10.63
N THR A 23 -0.56 -18.55 -9.64
CA THR A 23 -1.90 -19.06 -9.38
C THR A 23 -2.68 -18.86 -10.67
N PRO A 24 -3.16 -19.93 -11.35
CA PRO A 24 -3.98 -19.76 -12.53
C PRO A 24 -5.26 -19.08 -12.08
N ILE A 25 -5.47 -17.85 -12.54
CA ILE A 25 -6.77 -17.18 -12.42
C ILE A 25 -7.75 -18.12 -13.14
N PRO A 26 -8.77 -18.68 -12.46
CA PRO A 26 -9.75 -19.53 -13.10
C PRO A 26 -10.31 -18.80 -14.30
N GLY A 27 -10.31 -19.44 -15.47
CA GLY A 27 -10.72 -18.79 -16.72
C GLY A 27 -12.12 -18.20 -16.56
N ILE A 28 -12.22 -16.86 -16.63
CA ILE A 28 -13.49 -16.15 -16.61
C ILE A 28 -14.25 -16.56 -17.87
N LYS A 29 -15.34 -17.31 -17.73
CA LYS A 29 -16.28 -17.55 -18.83
C LYS A 29 -17.65 -17.09 -18.37
N ASP A 30 -18.16 -16.06 -19.05
CA ASP A 30 -19.51 -15.49 -18.94
C ASP A 30 -19.99 -15.29 -17.49
N VAL A 31 -19.56 -14.18 -16.90
CA VAL A 31 -19.85 -13.80 -15.50
C VAL A 31 -20.82 -12.63 -15.45
N ASP A 32 -21.63 -12.58 -14.39
CA ASP A 32 -22.56 -11.47 -14.16
C ASP A 32 -21.93 -10.34 -13.37
N MET A 33 -22.19 -9.11 -13.78
CA MET A 33 -21.93 -7.92 -12.97
C MET A 33 -23.22 -7.15 -12.78
N ILE A 34 -23.54 -6.85 -11.52
CA ILE A 34 -24.69 -6.03 -11.17
C ILE A 34 -24.25 -4.57 -11.19
N LEU A 35 -25.00 -3.75 -11.93
CA LEU A 35 -24.83 -2.30 -11.99
C LEU A 35 -26.19 -1.63 -11.89
N GLY A 36 -26.23 -0.40 -11.38
CA GLY A 36 -27.43 0.41 -11.48
C GLY A 36 -27.66 0.94 -12.89
N GLU A 37 -28.84 1.49 -13.11
CA GLU A 37 -29.11 2.33 -14.27
C GLU A 37 -28.28 3.62 -14.20
N LEU A 38 -27.89 4.13 -15.36
CA LEU A 38 -27.21 5.42 -15.47
C LEU A 38 -28.31 6.46 -15.66
N SER A 39 -28.64 7.22 -14.61
CA SER A 39 -29.59 8.34 -14.77
C SER A 39 -29.08 9.32 -15.82
N ALA A 40 -29.94 9.71 -16.76
CA ALA A 40 -29.65 10.78 -17.70
C ALA A 40 -29.61 12.17 -17.02
N SER A 41 -29.98 12.26 -15.74
CA SER A 41 -29.91 13.50 -14.97
C SER A 41 -28.51 13.67 -14.37
N THR A 42 -27.85 14.77 -14.71
CA THR A 42 -26.52 15.18 -14.21
C THR A 42 -26.50 15.53 -12.71
N VAL A 43 -27.51 15.12 -11.94
CA VAL A 43 -27.56 15.39 -10.50
C VAL A 43 -26.75 14.32 -9.77
N SER A 44 -25.57 14.72 -9.34
CA SER A 44 -24.51 13.95 -8.69
C SER A 44 -24.87 13.31 -7.33
N THR A 45 -26.15 13.07 -7.04
CA THR A 45 -26.60 12.71 -5.69
C THR A 45 -27.20 11.32 -5.56
N ASN A 46 -27.61 10.66 -6.65
CA ASN A 46 -28.21 9.33 -6.57
C ASN A 46 -27.19 8.24 -6.93
N ARG A 47 -26.31 7.89 -5.99
CA ARG A 47 -25.43 6.72 -6.16
C ARG A 47 -26.28 5.45 -6.14
N ASN A 48 -25.88 4.44 -6.90
CA ASN A 48 -26.63 3.19 -7.08
C ASN A 48 -26.54 2.24 -5.88
N TYR A 49 -26.91 2.71 -4.68
CA TYR A 49 -26.80 1.96 -3.43
C TYR A 49 -27.64 0.66 -3.42
N ALA A 50 -28.78 0.63 -4.12
CA ALA A 50 -29.56 -0.59 -4.28
C ALA A 50 -28.79 -1.67 -5.06
N ALA A 51 -28.18 -1.28 -6.19
CA ALA A 51 -27.33 -2.16 -6.99
C ALA A 51 -26.06 -2.56 -6.22
N PHE A 52 -25.47 -1.64 -5.45
CA PHE A 52 -24.34 -1.92 -4.57
C PHE A 52 -24.68 -3.01 -3.55
N LYS A 53 -25.78 -2.85 -2.81
CA LYS A 53 -26.23 -3.81 -1.79
C LYS A 53 -26.50 -5.18 -2.41
N LEU A 54 -27.20 -5.23 -3.54
CA LEU A 54 -27.46 -6.48 -4.25
C LEU A 54 -26.16 -7.15 -4.72
N SER A 55 -25.19 -6.37 -5.18
CA SER A 55 -23.86 -6.87 -5.55
C SER A 55 -23.16 -7.53 -4.37
N LEU A 56 -23.15 -6.89 -3.20
CA LEU A 56 -22.55 -7.45 -1.99
C LEU A 56 -23.23 -8.76 -1.56
N GLU A 57 -24.57 -8.78 -1.57
CA GLU A 57 -25.36 -9.96 -1.21
C GLU A 57 -25.07 -11.14 -2.15
N ARG A 58 -25.01 -10.88 -3.46
CA ARG A 58 -24.70 -11.90 -4.46
C ARG A 58 -23.26 -12.39 -4.36
N GLY A 59 -22.31 -11.50 -4.07
CA GLY A 59 -20.93 -11.87 -3.78
C GLY A 59 -20.83 -12.79 -2.56
N ARG A 60 -21.50 -12.42 -1.46
CA ARG A 60 -21.50 -13.18 -0.21
C ARG A 60 -22.11 -14.57 -0.36
N ASN A 61 -23.20 -14.66 -1.13
CA ASN A 61 -23.96 -15.89 -1.33
C ASN A 61 -23.46 -16.71 -2.53
N ALA A 62 -22.39 -16.29 -3.21
CA ALA A 62 -21.82 -17.03 -4.33
C ALA A 62 -21.22 -18.35 -3.85
N ASP A 63 -21.43 -19.41 -4.64
CA ASP A 63 -20.85 -20.72 -4.39
C ASP A 63 -19.31 -20.63 -4.39
N VAL A 64 -18.67 -21.38 -3.48
CA VAL A 64 -17.21 -21.55 -3.41
C VAL A 64 -16.64 -22.13 -4.71
N ALA A 65 -17.44 -22.88 -5.47
CA ALA A 65 -17.07 -23.33 -6.82
C ALA A 65 -17.03 -22.18 -7.85
N GLN A 66 -17.67 -21.05 -7.57
CA GLN A 66 -17.79 -19.86 -8.42
C GLN A 66 -17.06 -18.65 -7.82
N VAL A 67 -15.90 -18.86 -7.21
CA VAL A 67 -15.06 -17.80 -6.62
C VAL A 67 -14.77 -16.61 -7.55
N GLY A 68 -14.74 -16.84 -8.86
CA GLY A 68 -14.61 -15.79 -9.86
C GLY A 68 -15.82 -14.85 -9.89
N GLN A 69 -17.02 -15.42 -9.86
CA GLN A 69 -18.28 -14.70 -9.86
C GLN A 69 -18.44 -13.84 -8.60
N ALA A 70 -18.04 -14.36 -7.43
CA ALA A 70 -18.05 -13.62 -6.17
C ALA A 70 -17.19 -12.34 -6.25
N ALA A 71 -15.96 -12.47 -6.76
CA ALA A 71 -15.05 -11.35 -6.91
C ALA A 71 -15.57 -10.28 -7.87
N ILE A 72 -16.19 -10.70 -8.98
CA ILE A 72 -16.78 -9.80 -9.97
C ILE A 72 -17.98 -9.05 -9.38
N TYR A 73 -18.78 -9.68 -8.52
CA TYR A 73 -19.82 -8.95 -7.78
C TYR A 73 -19.25 -7.87 -6.86
N TYR A 74 -18.15 -8.13 -6.14
CA TYR A 74 -17.53 -7.09 -5.31
C TYR A 74 -16.93 -5.94 -6.13
N ILE A 75 -16.29 -6.23 -7.26
CA ILE A 75 -15.79 -5.19 -8.19
C ILE A 75 -16.98 -4.43 -8.81
N GLY A 76 -18.08 -5.11 -9.13
CA GLY A 76 -19.32 -4.49 -9.58
C GLY A 76 -19.92 -3.54 -8.53
N GLY A 77 -19.82 -3.90 -7.26
CA GLY A 77 -20.17 -3.02 -6.15
C GLY A 77 -19.37 -1.71 -6.19
N ILE A 78 -18.05 -1.75 -6.40
CA ILE A 78 -17.25 -0.53 -6.57
C ILE A 78 -17.81 0.31 -7.73
N CYS A 79 -18.11 -0.31 -8.88
CA CYS A 79 -18.65 0.37 -10.06
C CYS A 79 -20.07 0.94 -9.83
N CYS A 80 -20.85 0.40 -8.89
CA CYS A 80 -22.16 0.96 -8.54
C CYS A 80 -22.03 2.34 -7.88
N LEU A 81 -20.96 2.58 -7.11
CA LEU A 81 -20.73 3.86 -6.45
C LEU A 81 -19.73 4.77 -7.18
N LEU A 82 -18.98 4.22 -8.13
CA LEU A 82 -18.09 4.92 -9.07
C LEU A 82 -18.42 4.50 -10.52
N PRO A 83 -19.58 4.90 -11.08
CA PRO A 83 -19.99 4.47 -12.41
C PRO A 83 -18.97 4.83 -13.51
N GLU A 84 -18.21 5.91 -13.34
CA GLU A 84 -17.21 6.39 -14.28
C GLU A 84 -16.01 5.44 -14.47
N VAL A 85 -15.77 4.50 -13.55
CA VAL A 85 -14.66 3.53 -13.67
C VAL A 85 -15.08 2.23 -14.37
N THR A 86 -16.38 2.08 -14.67
CA THR A 86 -16.97 0.84 -15.18
C THR A 86 -16.34 0.39 -16.50
N ASP A 87 -16.09 1.30 -17.43
CA ASP A 87 -15.57 0.97 -18.75
C ASP A 87 -14.12 0.43 -18.68
N ASP A 88 -13.28 1.05 -17.84
CA ASP A 88 -11.92 0.59 -17.59
C ASP A 88 -11.91 -0.78 -16.89
N VAL A 89 -12.88 -1.02 -15.99
CA VAL A 89 -13.08 -2.30 -15.32
C VAL A 89 -13.46 -3.40 -16.32
N PHE A 90 -14.41 -3.14 -17.21
CA PHE A 90 -14.79 -4.08 -18.27
C PHE A 90 -13.64 -4.40 -19.21
N GLU A 91 -12.88 -3.38 -19.61
CA GLU A 91 -11.71 -3.56 -20.44
C GLU A 91 -10.64 -4.41 -19.72
N GLY A 92 -10.42 -4.16 -18.43
CA GLY A 92 -9.54 -4.98 -17.59
C GLY A 92 -9.93 -6.47 -17.58
N PHE A 93 -11.22 -6.78 -17.43
CA PHE A 93 -11.70 -8.16 -17.50
C PHE A 93 -11.54 -8.77 -18.90
N ARG A 94 -11.83 -8.00 -19.96
CA ARG A 94 -11.70 -8.47 -21.35
C ARG A 94 -10.27 -8.87 -21.68
N GLN A 95 -9.28 -8.14 -21.19
CA GLN A 95 -7.85 -8.45 -21.38
C GLN A 95 -7.42 -9.78 -20.74
N LYS A 96 -8.21 -10.31 -19.79
CA LYS A 96 -8.01 -11.67 -19.22
C LYS A 96 -8.86 -12.75 -19.89
N GLY A 97 -9.50 -12.44 -21.01
CA GLY A 97 -10.39 -13.35 -21.72
C GLY A 97 -11.76 -13.51 -21.07
N GLY A 98 -12.10 -12.65 -20.10
CA GLY A 98 -13.41 -12.64 -19.47
C GLY A 98 -14.46 -11.92 -20.29
N ARG A 99 -15.69 -12.42 -20.23
CA ARG A 99 -16.88 -11.74 -20.72
C ARG A 99 -17.80 -11.45 -19.55
N VAL A 100 -18.16 -10.18 -19.40
CA VAL A 100 -19.05 -9.71 -18.33
C VAL A 100 -20.41 -9.42 -18.93
N ARG A 101 -21.45 -10.08 -18.44
CA ARG A 101 -22.85 -9.77 -18.70
C ARG A 101 -23.33 -8.80 -17.63
N VAL A 102 -23.93 -7.69 -18.06
CA VAL A 102 -24.43 -6.67 -17.13
C VAL A 102 -25.87 -6.97 -16.76
N VAL A 103 -26.14 -7.09 -15.46
CA VAL A 103 -27.47 -7.15 -14.87
C VAL A 103 -27.80 -5.76 -14.32
N ARG A 104 -28.77 -5.08 -14.94
CA ARG A 104 -29.17 -3.73 -14.54
C ARG A 104 -30.21 -3.77 -13.43
N VAL A 105 -30.01 -2.95 -12.42
CA VAL A 105 -30.96 -2.72 -11.32
C VAL A 105 -31.58 -1.34 -11.55
N PRO A 106 -32.92 -1.24 -11.69
CA PRO A 106 -33.61 0.03 -11.85
C PRO A 106 -33.30 0.98 -10.70
N GLU A 107 -33.30 2.29 -10.99
CA GLU A 107 -33.29 3.28 -9.92
C GLU A 107 -34.55 3.10 -9.07
N SER A 108 -34.36 2.88 -7.78
CA SER A 108 -35.48 2.91 -6.83
C SER A 108 -35.77 4.37 -6.51
N ASP A 109 -36.95 4.87 -6.86
CA ASP A 109 -37.43 6.23 -6.52
C ASP A 109 -37.41 6.50 -5.01
N ASP A 110 -37.35 5.44 -4.21
CA ASP A 110 -37.42 5.48 -2.76
C ASP A 110 -36.02 5.53 -2.10
N VAL A 111 -35.28 6.61 -2.34
CA VAL A 111 -33.96 6.87 -1.71
C VAL A 111 -34.07 6.94 -0.17
N SER A 112 -35.26 7.30 0.33
CA SER A 112 -35.69 7.26 1.73
C SER A 112 -35.65 5.85 2.35
N ASN A 113 -35.75 4.81 1.53
CA ASN A 113 -35.80 3.42 1.95
C ASN A 113 -34.48 2.66 1.73
N ILE A 114 -33.35 3.36 1.57
CA ILE A 114 -32.02 2.74 1.69
C ILE A 114 -31.57 3.00 3.14
N PRO A 115 -31.93 2.13 4.10
CA PRO A 115 -31.47 2.32 5.46
C PRO A 115 -29.98 2.03 5.37
N ASN A 116 -29.17 3.04 5.70
CA ASN A 116 -27.74 2.91 5.94
C ASN A 116 -26.78 3.21 4.76
N GLN A 117 -26.96 4.36 4.08
CA GLN A 117 -25.98 4.91 3.13
C GLN A 117 -24.55 5.01 3.71
N LYS A 118 -24.41 5.38 4.99
CA LYS A 118 -23.11 5.46 5.66
C LYS A 118 -22.42 4.09 5.73
N LYS A 119 -23.15 3.03 6.09
CA LYS A 119 -22.63 1.66 6.02
C LYS A 119 -22.25 1.26 4.60
N ALA A 120 -23.08 1.59 3.60
CA ALA A 120 -22.74 1.29 2.21
C ALA A 120 -21.42 1.96 1.78
N ASN A 121 -21.24 3.24 2.14
CA ASN A 121 -20.00 3.98 1.89
C ASN A 121 -18.80 3.39 2.64
N ALA A 122 -18.99 2.96 3.88
CA ALA A 122 -17.94 2.29 4.64
C ALA A 122 -17.51 0.95 4.02
N LEU A 123 -18.47 0.11 3.62
CA LEU A 123 -18.22 -1.16 2.94
C LEU A 123 -17.53 -0.95 1.59
N PHE A 124 -17.90 0.11 0.87
CA PHE A 124 -17.20 0.53 -0.34
C PHE A 124 -15.75 0.90 -0.06
N GLY A 125 -15.49 1.77 0.93
CA GLY A 125 -14.14 2.16 1.31
C GLY A 125 -13.28 0.95 1.73
N TRP A 126 -13.90 -0.01 2.38
CA TRP A 126 -13.27 -1.28 2.74
C TRP A 126 -12.94 -2.15 1.51
N LEU A 127 -13.87 -2.34 0.57
CA LEU A 127 -13.63 -3.05 -0.68
C LEU A 127 -12.50 -2.41 -1.51
N VAL A 128 -12.50 -1.08 -1.60
CA VAL A 128 -11.41 -0.34 -2.25
C VAL A 128 -10.11 -0.56 -1.50
N THR A 129 -10.08 -0.50 -0.17
CA THR A 129 -8.87 -0.80 0.62
C THR A 129 -8.32 -2.20 0.33
N MET A 130 -9.22 -3.19 0.27
CA MET A 130 -8.89 -4.56 -0.07
C MET A 130 -8.36 -4.72 -1.49
N LEU A 131 -8.80 -3.90 -2.45
CA LEU A 131 -8.32 -3.93 -3.84
C LEU A 131 -6.79 -3.72 -3.94
N TYR A 132 -6.22 -2.91 -3.05
CA TYR A 132 -4.79 -2.56 -3.05
C TYR A 132 -3.94 -3.38 -2.07
N LYS A 133 -4.52 -4.34 -1.34
CA LYS A 133 -3.72 -5.28 -0.55
C LYS A 133 -2.91 -6.22 -1.46
N ASN A 134 -1.72 -6.58 -1.00
CA ASN A 134 -0.81 -7.46 -1.74
C ASN A 134 -1.16 -8.92 -1.50
N THR A 135 -1.23 -9.73 -2.57
CA THR A 135 -1.53 -11.18 -2.52
C THR A 135 -0.48 -11.99 -1.76
N ASN A 136 0.72 -11.44 -1.57
CA ASN A 136 1.81 -12.14 -0.89
C ASN A 136 1.75 -12.04 0.65
N ASP A 137 0.79 -11.27 1.19
CA ASP A 137 0.68 -10.96 2.61
C ASP A 137 -0.62 -11.50 3.23
N ILE A 138 -1.01 -12.72 2.84
CA ILE A 138 -2.24 -13.40 3.28
C ILE A 138 -2.24 -13.60 4.81
N SER A 139 -1.06 -13.82 5.41
CA SER A 139 -0.90 -14.05 6.85
C SER A 139 -1.25 -12.84 7.71
N ASN A 140 -1.21 -11.63 7.15
CA ASN A 140 -1.48 -10.39 7.88
C ASN A 140 -2.95 -9.92 7.79
N MET A 141 -3.85 -10.71 7.20
CA MET A 141 -5.29 -10.37 7.19
C MET A 141 -5.96 -10.48 8.57
N VAL A 142 -5.43 -11.32 9.45
CA VAL A 142 -6.10 -11.74 10.69
C VAL A 142 -5.42 -11.16 11.94
N THR A 143 -4.21 -10.59 11.81
CA THR A 143 -3.40 -10.18 12.95
C THR A 143 -3.57 -8.71 13.37
N ASP A 144 -4.13 -7.84 12.53
CA ASP A 144 -4.56 -6.50 12.96
C ASP A 144 -5.89 -6.07 12.32
N PRO A 145 -7.01 -6.72 12.69
CA PRO A 145 -8.34 -6.38 12.22
C PRO A 145 -8.82 -5.00 12.72
N GLU A 146 -8.21 -4.41 13.73
CA GLU A 146 -8.70 -3.16 14.32
C GLU A 146 -8.37 -1.91 13.50
N SER A 147 -7.21 -1.86 12.83
CA SER A 147 -6.77 -0.63 12.13
C SER A 147 -7.28 -0.51 10.68
N ASP A 148 -7.29 -1.62 9.92
CA ASP A 148 -7.66 -1.61 8.49
C ASP A 148 -9.18 -1.77 8.25
N ILE A 149 -9.90 -2.48 9.14
CA ILE A 149 -11.34 -2.72 8.98
C ILE A 149 -12.16 -1.54 9.47
N LYS A 150 -11.87 -0.99 10.66
CA LYS A 150 -12.71 0.02 11.32
C LYS A 150 -12.60 1.41 10.70
N ALA A 151 -11.46 1.73 10.07
CA ALA A 151 -11.17 3.09 9.66
C ALA A 151 -12.08 3.64 8.53
N PRO A 152 -12.44 2.87 7.48
CA PRO A 152 -13.49 3.29 6.54
C PRO A 152 -14.86 3.53 7.20
N PHE A 153 -15.21 2.78 8.24
CA PHE A 153 -16.48 2.96 8.97
C PHE A 153 -16.48 4.24 9.81
N HIS A 154 -15.39 4.52 10.52
CA HIS A 154 -15.21 5.78 11.21
C HIS A 154 -15.26 6.97 10.25
N ALA A 155 -14.60 6.87 9.08
CA ALA A 155 -14.64 7.92 8.05
C ALA A 155 -16.05 8.17 7.52
N ALA A 156 -16.86 7.12 7.36
CA ALA A 156 -18.26 7.25 6.97
C ALA A 156 -19.17 7.81 8.09
N GLY A 157 -18.65 7.95 9.32
CA GLY A 157 -19.44 8.29 10.51
C GLY A 157 -20.45 7.20 10.86
N TYR A 158 -20.08 5.93 10.65
CA TYR A 158 -20.85 4.75 11.00
C TYR A 158 -20.15 3.97 12.12
N ASP A 159 -20.83 3.78 13.23
CA ASP A 159 -20.35 2.95 14.34
C ASP A 159 -20.83 1.51 14.11
N PRO A 160 -19.93 0.55 13.86
CA PRO A 160 -20.31 -0.78 13.43
C PRO A 160 -20.85 -1.69 14.54
N ARG A 161 -21.02 -1.22 15.80
CA ARG A 161 -21.43 -2.03 16.99
C ARG A 161 -22.03 -3.40 16.65
N GLY A 162 -21.19 -4.45 16.67
CA GLY A 162 -21.57 -5.83 16.34
C GLY A 162 -21.91 -6.07 14.87
N GLU A 163 -22.95 -5.43 14.34
CA GLU A 163 -23.53 -5.73 13.03
C GLU A 163 -22.65 -5.34 11.82
N GLY A 164 -21.83 -4.30 11.94
CA GLY A 164 -20.95 -3.84 10.85
C GLY A 164 -19.66 -4.66 10.74
N GLU A 165 -19.09 -5.07 11.88
CA GLU A 165 -17.88 -5.90 11.92
C GLU A 165 -18.18 -7.32 11.45
N ASP A 166 -19.27 -7.92 11.94
CA ASP A 166 -19.73 -9.25 11.50
C ASP A 166 -20.04 -9.25 10.00
N GLU A 167 -20.62 -8.16 9.47
CA GLU A 167 -20.91 -8.07 8.04
C GLU A 167 -19.64 -8.01 7.19
N VAL A 168 -18.62 -7.25 7.58
CA VAL A 168 -17.31 -7.24 6.88
C VAL A 168 -16.66 -8.62 6.90
N LEU A 169 -16.64 -9.25 8.08
CA LEU A 169 -16.10 -10.60 8.23
C LEU A 169 -16.88 -11.62 7.40
N SER A 170 -18.19 -11.41 7.24
CA SER A 170 -19.06 -12.26 6.41
C SER A 170 -18.91 -12.04 4.91
N LEU A 171 -18.54 -10.84 4.44
CA LEU A 171 -18.37 -10.55 3.01
C LEU A 171 -17.29 -11.45 2.39
N PHE A 172 -16.27 -11.80 3.16
CA PHE A 172 -15.25 -12.75 2.71
C PHE A 172 -15.18 -13.97 3.63
N SER A 173 -16.35 -14.54 3.90
CA SER A 173 -16.51 -15.77 4.71
C SER A 173 -15.64 -16.94 4.23
N HIS A 174 -15.19 -16.93 2.96
CA HIS A 174 -14.26 -17.92 2.43
C HIS A 174 -12.95 -17.29 1.92
N PRO A 175 -11.77 -17.77 2.37
CA PRO A 175 -10.47 -17.27 1.90
C PRO A 175 -10.26 -17.29 0.38
N LYS A 176 -10.90 -18.22 -0.35
CA LYS A 176 -10.81 -18.31 -1.80
C LYS A 176 -11.47 -17.12 -2.51
N HIS A 177 -12.49 -16.51 -1.90
CA HIS A 177 -13.14 -15.30 -2.45
C HIS A 177 -12.17 -14.12 -2.39
N VAL A 178 -11.40 -13.99 -1.30
CA VAL A 178 -10.37 -12.94 -1.16
C VAL A 178 -9.28 -13.12 -2.20
N LEU A 179 -8.76 -14.34 -2.33
CA LEU A 179 -7.69 -14.63 -3.29
C LEU A 179 -8.12 -14.35 -4.73
N CYS A 180 -9.36 -14.68 -5.11
CA CYS A 180 -9.87 -14.36 -6.43
C CYS A 180 -10.09 -12.86 -6.62
N TYR A 181 -10.63 -12.18 -5.62
CA TYR A 181 -10.78 -10.71 -5.63
C TYR A 181 -9.45 -10.00 -5.84
N TRP A 182 -8.39 -10.42 -5.11
CA TRP A 182 -7.05 -9.89 -5.33
C TRP A 182 -6.45 -10.32 -6.66
N GLY A 183 -6.72 -11.53 -7.13
CA GLY A 183 -6.30 -11.98 -8.47
C GLY A 183 -6.80 -11.06 -9.58
N TYR A 184 -8.06 -10.61 -9.49
CA TYR A 184 -8.61 -9.61 -10.40
C TYR A 184 -8.14 -8.19 -10.10
N SER A 185 -7.81 -7.86 -8.85
CA SER A 185 -7.27 -6.54 -8.51
C SER A 185 -5.86 -6.29 -9.07
N GLN A 186 -5.11 -7.32 -9.44
CA GLN A 186 -3.82 -7.18 -10.12
C GLN A 186 -3.95 -6.73 -11.59
N LEU A 187 -5.15 -6.44 -12.07
CA LEU A 187 -5.35 -5.73 -13.33
C LEU A 187 -4.99 -4.26 -13.14
N GLY A 188 -3.76 -3.87 -13.49
CA GLY A 188 -3.20 -2.54 -13.22
C GLY A 188 -4.14 -1.39 -13.62
N ARG A 189 -4.82 -1.53 -14.76
CA ARG A 189 -5.83 -0.57 -15.25
C ARG A 189 -7.00 -0.35 -14.29
N ILE A 190 -7.46 -1.41 -13.61
CA ILE A 190 -8.57 -1.33 -12.65
C ILE A 190 -8.16 -0.51 -11.43
N LYS A 191 -6.99 -0.80 -10.84
CA LYS A 191 -6.48 -0.04 -9.69
C LYS A 191 -6.32 1.43 -10.06
N GLU A 192 -5.67 1.73 -11.17
CA GLU A 192 -5.46 3.12 -11.58
C GLU A 192 -6.78 3.88 -11.79
N SER A 193 -7.74 3.28 -12.50
CA SER A 193 -9.05 3.89 -12.76
C SER A 193 -9.87 4.09 -11.48
N VAL A 194 -9.91 3.09 -10.59
CA VAL A 194 -10.55 3.23 -9.26
C VAL A 194 -9.89 4.32 -8.44
N LEU A 195 -8.55 4.45 -8.48
CA LEU A 195 -7.84 5.52 -7.76
C LEU A 195 -8.20 6.91 -8.29
N LYS A 196 -8.27 7.05 -9.63
CA LYS A 196 -8.69 8.30 -10.28
C LYS A 196 -10.15 8.64 -9.94
N GLY A 197 -11.05 7.65 -9.95
CA GLY A 197 -12.45 7.80 -9.53
C GLY A 197 -12.56 8.33 -8.10
N ILE A 198 -11.97 7.65 -7.11
CA ILE A 198 -12.05 8.12 -5.71
C ILE A 198 -11.44 9.50 -5.52
N LEU A 199 -10.41 9.87 -6.28
CA LEU A 199 -9.80 11.19 -6.21
C LEU A 199 -10.75 12.32 -6.62
N ASN A 200 -11.51 12.09 -7.68
CA ASN A 200 -12.51 13.06 -8.16
C ASN A 200 -13.57 13.34 -7.10
N HIS A 201 -13.86 12.36 -6.25
CA HIS A 201 -14.88 12.42 -5.21
C HIS A 201 -14.37 12.83 -3.82
N THR A 202 -13.08 13.10 -3.64
CA THR A 202 -12.54 13.53 -2.32
C THR A 202 -13.15 14.82 -1.79
N LYS A 203 -13.65 15.69 -2.67
CA LYS A 203 -14.27 16.97 -2.30
C LYS A 203 -15.78 16.92 -2.19
N ASP A 204 -16.38 15.75 -2.43
CA ASP A 204 -17.82 15.56 -2.27
C ASP A 204 -18.23 15.79 -0.81
N LYS A 205 -19.43 16.34 -0.61
CA LYS A 205 -19.97 16.52 0.73
C LYS A 205 -20.56 15.21 1.25
N GLY A 206 -20.32 14.93 2.53
CA GLY A 206 -20.92 13.81 3.26
C GLY A 206 -20.10 12.52 3.19
N SER A 207 -20.66 11.46 3.80
CA SER A 207 -19.92 10.23 4.15
C SER A 207 -19.14 9.56 3.02
N PHE A 208 -19.58 9.65 1.76
CA PHE A 208 -18.81 9.09 0.64
C PHE A 208 -17.56 9.90 0.32
N GLY A 209 -17.65 11.23 0.30
CA GLY A 209 -16.48 12.09 0.09
C GLY A 209 -15.50 11.96 1.24
N ASP A 210 -16.01 11.81 2.47
CA ASP A 210 -15.20 11.54 3.66
C ASP A 210 -14.45 10.20 3.55
N VAL A 211 -15.14 9.13 3.10
CA VAL A 211 -14.51 7.83 2.84
C VAL A 211 -13.49 7.92 1.70
N CYS A 212 -13.81 8.56 0.58
CA CYS A 212 -12.88 8.73 -0.53
C CYS A 212 -11.62 9.49 -0.10
N SER A 213 -11.80 10.58 0.65
CA SER A 213 -10.71 11.36 1.26
C SER A 213 -9.86 10.53 2.21
N TYR A 214 -10.49 9.72 3.06
CA TYR A 214 -9.80 8.80 3.95
C TYR A 214 -8.94 7.79 3.15
N VAL A 215 -9.53 7.09 2.18
CA VAL A 215 -8.83 6.06 1.38
C VAL A 215 -7.64 6.68 0.64
N VAL A 216 -7.85 7.83 0.00
CA VAL A 216 -6.80 8.61 -0.68
C VAL A 216 -5.66 8.96 0.29
N LYS A 217 -5.99 9.42 1.50
CA LYS A 217 -4.98 9.75 2.52
C LYS A 217 -4.24 8.50 3.01
N ALA A 218 -4.94 7.39 3.24
CA ALA A 218 -4.36 6.13 3.69
C ALA A 218 -3.40 5.51 2.66
N PHE A 219 -3.67 5.72 1.38
CA PHE A 219 -2.83 5.25 0.27
C PHE A 219 -1.68 6.19 -0.07
N SER A 220 -1.82 7.48 0.22
CA SER A 220 -0.81 8.49 -0.09
C SER A 220 0.49 8.19 0.65
N TRP A 221 1.57 8.01 -0.12
CA TRP A 221 2.91 7.66 0.34
C TRP A 221 3.00 6.35 1.14
N LYS A 222 1.98 5.48 1.02
CA LYS A 222 1.95 4.20 1.73
C LYS A 222 3.16 3.35 1.34
N HIS A 223 3.86 2.83 2.35
CA HIS A 223 5.13 2.07 2.20
C HIS A 223 6.29 2.87 1.58
N MET A 224 6.21 4.21 1.51
CA MET A 224 7.26 5.08 0.97
C MET A 224 7.85 6.03 2.02
N THR A 225 7.58 5.82 3.31
CA THR A 225 8.01 6.73 4.38
C THR A 225 9.52 6.99 4.37
N GLY A 226 10.34 5.96 4.18
CA GLY A 226 11.80 6.11 4.09
C GLY A 226 12.23 7.01 2.91
N PHE A 227 11.68 6.75 1.72
CA PHE A 227 11.89 7.59 0.54
C PHE A 227 11.48 9.06 0.80
N CYS A 228 10.30 9.27 1.38
CA CYS A 228 9.80 10.60 1.69
C CYS A 228 10.70 11.36 2.67
N ASN A 229 11.22 10.68 3.70
CA ASN A 229 12.13 11.29 4.67
C ASN A 229 13.44 11.70 4.02
N VAL A 230 14.04 10.82 3.21
CA VAL A 230 15.26 11.12 2.44
C VAL A 230 15.05 12.31 1.51
N TYR A 231 13.95 12.30 0.75
CA TYR A 231 13.66 13.38 -0.19
C TYR A 231 13.47 14.72 0.51
N LYS A 232 12.66 14.76 1.57
CA LYS A 232 12.38 16.00 2.31
C LYS A 232 13.61 16.53 3.04
N THR A 233 14.39 15.65 3.64
CA THR A 233 15.48 16.05 4.54
C THR A 233 16.78 16.26 3.81
N LEU A 234 17.11 15.43 2.81
CA LEU A 234 18.43 15.46 2.15
C LEU A 234 18.37 16.09 0.76
N VAL A 235 17.35 15.76 -0.04
CA VAL A 235 17.25 16.26 -1.42
C VAL A 235 16.80 17.72 -1.45
N LEU A 236 15.72 18.06 -0.76
CA LEU A 236 15.22 19.45 -0.75
C LEU A 236 16.17 20.44 -0.07
N SER A 237 17.06 19.96 0.82
CA SER A 237 18.03 20.80 1.51
C SER A 237 19.39 20.91 0.79
N ASP A 238 19.57 20.30 -0.38
CA ASP A 238 20.88 20.09 -1.02
C ASP A 238 21.96 19.59 -0.04
N SER A 239 21.65 18.54 0.72
CA SER A 239 22.54 18.07 1.78
C SER A 239 23.91 17.63 1.24
N PRO A 240 25.03 18.01 1.91
CA PRO A 240 26.38 17.55 1.53
C PRO A 240 26.55 16.03 1.62
N VAL A 241 25.70 15.33 2.38
CA VAL A 241 25.65 13.86 2.43
C VAL A 241 25.44 13.26 1.04
N LEU A 242 24.69 13.93 0.16
CA LEU A 242 24.45 13.48 -1.22
C LEU A 242 25.67 13.63 -2.15
N LYS A 243 26.76 14.22 -1.66
CA LYS A 243 28.03 14.38 -2.38
C LYS A 243 29.11 13.43 -1.83
N PHE A 244 28.80 12.65 -0.79
CA PHE A 244 29.75 11.75 -0.14
C PHE A 244 29.98 10.47 -0.96
N HIS A 245 31.21 10.26 -1.41
CA HIS A 245 31.57 9.14 -2.29
C HIS A 245 31.30 7.75 -1.68
N GLY A 246 31.39 7.59 -0.35
CA GLY A 246 31.10 6.31 0.30
C GLY A 246 29.63 5.88 0.18
N LEU A 247 28.72 6.80 -0.13
CA LEU A 247 27.30 6.52 -0.35
C LEU A 247 26.90 6.52 -1.83
N ALA A 248 27.87 6.52 -2.76
CA ALA A 248 27.60 6.68 -4.20
C ALA A 248 26.55 5.70 -4.74
N HIS A 249 26.56 4.44 -4.28
CA HIS A 249 25.58 3.45 -4.71
C HIS A 249 24.16 3.76 -4.21
N GLU A 250 23.99 4.13 -2.94
CA GLU A 250 22.68 4.54 -2.41
C GLU A 250 22.18 5.83 -3.06
N ILE A 251 23.08 6.78 -3.35
CA ILE A 251 22.76 8.02 -4.05
C ILE A 251 22.29 7.73 -5.48
N GLU A 252 22.95 6.83 -6.20
CA GLU A 252 22.50 6.39 -7.53
C GLU A 252 21.11 5.73 -7.48
N ASN A 253 20.89 4.84 -6.50
CA ASN A 253 19.58 4.22 -6.27
C ASN A 253 18.51 5.27 -5.95
N LEU A 254 18.83 6.27 -5.12
CA LEU A 254 17.94 7.39 -4.84
C LEU A 254 17.62 8.19 -6.10
N HIS A 255 18.60 8.48 -6.97
CA HIS A 255 18.35 9.16 -8.25
C HIS A 255 17.38 8.36 -9.14
N ARG A 256 17.58 7.05 -9.25
CA ARG A 256 16.65 6.18 -10.00
C ARG A 256 15.25 6.20 -9.39
N ALA A 257 15.15 6.16 -8.06
CA ALA A 257 13.89 6.23 -7.34
C ALA A 257 13.17 7.57 -7.56
N VAL A 258 13.89 8.70 -7.45
CA VAL A 258 13.36 10.04 -7.69
C VAL A 258 12.84 10.17 -9.12
N ASN A 259 13.62 9.74 -10.12
CA ASN A 259 13.21 9.79 -11.52
C ASN A 259 11.97 8.91 -11.80
N ALA A 260 11.90 7.73 -11.19
CA ALA A 260 10.76 6.84 -11.36
C ALA A 260 9.49 7.41 -10.71
N VAL A 261 9.61 7.98 -9.50
CA VAL A 261 8.48 8.58 -8.77
C VAL A 261 8.01 9.87 -9.46
N SER A 262 8.92 10.75 -9.87
CA SER A 262 8.57 12.01 -10.54
C SER A 262 8.02 11.82 -11.95
N GLY A 263 8.45 10.76 -12.65
CA GLY A 263 7.92 10.37 -13.96
C GLY A 263 6.58 9.63 -13.91
N SER A 264 6.04 9.34 -12.72
CA SER A 264 4.73 8.72 -12.56
C SER A 264 3.62 9.76 -12.65
N GLU A 265 2.49 9.41 -13.28
CA GLU A 265 1.31 10.27 -13.33
C GLU A 265 0.78 10.60 -11.92
N MET A 266 0.95 9.67 -10.97
CA MET A 266 0.45 9.80 -9.61
C MET A 266 1.55 9.49 -8.58
N PRO A 267 2.53 10.39 -8.37
CA PRO A 267 3.73 10.12 -7.57
C PRO A 267 3.45 9.65 -6.14
N ARG A 268 2.46 10.26 -5.48
CA ARG A 268 2.07 9.89 -4.10
C ARG A 268 1.53 8.46 -3.97
N PHE A 269 1.20 7.80 -5.07
CA PHE A 269 0.71 6.43 -5.09
C PHE A 269 1.65 5.48 -5.83
N PHE A 270 2.88 5.92 -6.10
CA PHE A 270 3.85 5.16 -6.89
C PHE A 270 3.99 3.72 -6.40
N ARG A 271 4.18 3.50 -5.09
CA ARG A 271 4.41 2.16 -4.54
C ARG A 271 3.23 1.19 -4.69
N ILE A 272 2.00 1.72 -4.80
CA ILE A 272 0.78 0.92 -4.90
C ILE A 272 0.30 0.72 -6.35
N LEU A 273 0.70 1.61 -7.27
CA LEU A 273 0.33 1.55 -8.68
C LEU A 273 1.46 1.04 -9.59
N ALA A 274 2.72 1.22 -9.20
CA ALA A 274 3.84 0.83 -10.03
C ALA A 274 3.86 -0.67 -10.31
N ASP A 275 4.27 -1.02 -11.52
CA ASP A 275 4.49 -2.41 -11.93
C ASP A 275 5.43 -3.14 -10.96
N VAL A 276 5.29 -4.48 -10.94
CA VAL A 276 6.14 -5.38 -10.13
C VAL A 276 7.64 -5.12 -10.35
N SER A 277 8.02 -4.66 -11.54
CA SER A 277 9.40 -4.34 -11.90
C SER A 277 9.91 -3.01 -11.35
N LYS A 278 9.05 -2.12 -10.83
CA LYS A 278 9.43 -0.75 -10.44
C LYS A 278 9.14 -0.41 -8.98
N TYR A 279 8.23 -1.11 -8.32
CA TYR A 279 7.87 -0.78 -6.94
C TYR A 279 9.06 -0.86 -5.97
N HIS A 280 10.05 -1.73 -6.25
CA HIS A 280 11.17 -1.99 -5.35
C HIS A 280 12.16 -0.82 -5.29
N LEU A 281 12.09 0.10 -6.26
CA LEU A 281 12.99 1.26 -6.35
C LEU A 281 12.91 2.18 -5.12
N VAL A 282 11.80 2.15 -4.39
CA VAL A 282 11.57 2.99 -3.20
C VAL A 282 11.59 2.18 -1.90
N ASP A 283 11.95 0.89 -1.97
CA ASP A 283 12.06 0.05 -0.77
C ASP A 283 13.25 0.48 0.10
N ARG A 284 13.11 0.29 1.41
CA ARG A 284 14.12 0.74 2.40
C ARG A 284 15.51 0.15 2.16
N SER A 285 15.59 -1.05 1.56
CA SER A 285 16.84 -1.72 1.23
C SER A 285 17.65 -1.03 0.13
N MET A 286 17.04 -0.13 -0.65
CA MET A 286 17.71 0.54 -1.76
C MET A 286 18.66 1.67 -1.31
N PHE A 287 18.37 2.28 -0.16
CA PHE A 287 19.15 3.38 0.41
C PHE A 287 19.01 3.43 1.95
N PRO A 288 19.40 2.35 2.65
CA PRO A 288 19.19 2.20 4.10
C PRO A 288 19.94 3.23 4.93
N THR A 289 21.16 3.61 4.54
CA THR A 289 21.97 4.58 5.28
C THR A 289 21.39 5.97 5.14
N LEU A 290 21.00 6.37 3.92
CA LEU A 290 20.34 7.67 3.70
C LEU A 290 19.05 7.78 4.51
N ILE A 291 18.28 6.68 4.62
CA ILE A 291 17.07 6.64 5.46
C ILE A 291 17.44 6.87 6.92
N ALA A 292 18.40 6.12 7.46
CA ALA A 292 18.81 6.25 8.86
C ALA A 292 19.24 7.67 9.19
N VAL A 293 20.06 8.28 8.33
CA VAL A 293 20.51 9.68 8.46
C VAL A 293 19.33 10.65 8.45
N SER A 294 18.41 10.50 7.49
CA SER A 294 17.23 11.38 7.39
C SER A 294 16.30 11.27 8.61
N GLU A 295 16.09 10.05 9.12
CA GLU A 295 15.25 9.79 10.29
C GLU A 295 15.90 10.35 11.56
N GLN A 296 17.23 10.28 11.69
CA GLN A 296 17.94 10.84 12.82
C GLN A 296 17.91 12.37 12.81
N ILE A 297 18.12 13.02 11.66
CA ILE A 297 17.99 14.48 11.51
C ILE A 297 16.59 14.93 11.91
N MET A 298 15.55 14.23 11.45
CA MET A 298 14.16 14.57 11.78
C MET A 298 13.85 14.42 13.27
N ARG A 299 14.39 13.38 13.93
CA ARG A 299 14.23 13.19 15.39
C ARG A 299 14.93 14.28 16.20
N THR A 300 16.11 14.68 15.76
CA THR A 300 16.99 15.63 16.47
C THR A 300 16.81 17.07 16.01
N ALA A 301 15.82 17.37 15.16
CA ALA A 301 15.56 18.71 14.64
C ALA A 301 15.21 19.75 15.73
N ALA A 302 14.76 19.30 16.90
CA ALA A 302 14.53 20.15 18.08
C ALA A 302 15.79 20.36 18.94
N GLU A 303 16.85 19.59 18.72
CA GLU A 303 18.10 19.64 19.46
C GLU A 303 19.13 20.49 18.71
N VAL A 304 19.24 21.75 19.11
CA VAL A 304 20.16 22.76 18.55
C VAL A 304 21.63 22.36 18.73
N ASN A 305 21.92 21.56 19.77
CA ASN A 305 23.26 21.10 20.12
C ASN A 305 23.32 19.58 20.06
N PHE A 306 23.44 19.01 18.85
CA PHE A 306 23.80 17.60 18.73
C PHE A 306 25.23 17.44 19.28
N ARG A 307 25.33 16.90 20.50
CA ARG A 307 26.59 16.36 21.01
C ARG A 307 26.50 14.85 20.84
N PRO A 308 27.43 14.22 20.10
CA PRO A 308 27.58 12.78 20.16
C PRO A 308 27.74 12.40 21.62
N ASP A 309 26.86 11.53 22.12
CA ASP A 309 27.08 10.90 23.42
C ASP A 309 28.42 10.16 23.30
N GLY A 310 29.33 10.34 24.26
CA GLY A 310 30.79 10.13 24.16
C GLY A 310 31.29 8.74 23.76
N SER A 311 30.41 7.86 23.31
CA SER A 311 30.67 6.66 22.52
C SER A 311 31.21 6.95 21.10
N ARG A 312 31.85 5.95 20.49
CA ARG A 312 32.30 6.01 19.09
C ARG A 312 31.18 6.52 18.18
N LEU A 313 31.46 7.57 17.39
CA LEU A 313 30.55 8.05 16.35
C LEU A 313 30.16 6.88 15.46
N SER A 314 28.86 6.62 15.36
CA SER A 314 28.37 5.71 14.34
C SER A 314 28.53 6.37 12.96
N GLU A 315 28.57 5.55 11.92
CA GLU A 315 28.60 6.03 10.53
C GLU A 315 27.41 6.97 10.22
N VAL A 316 26.25 6.73 10.86
CA VAL A 316 25.08 7.61 10.74
C VAL A 316 25.33 8.96 11.40
N ASP A 317 25.92 8.99 12.61
CA ASP A 317 26.22 10.25 13.33
C ASP A 317 27.18 11.13 12.52
N TYR A 318 28.17 10.51 11.86
CA TYR A 318 29.10 11.19 10.97
C TYR A 318 28.37 11.90 9.81
N HIS A 319 27.41 11.23 9.18
CA HIS A 319 26.62 11.83 8.10
C HIS A 319 25.61 12.88 8.59
N VAL A 320 25.05 12.71 9.79
CA VAL A 320 24.19 13.72 10.41
C VAL A 320 24.99 15.00 10.71
N ALA A 321 26.20 14.87 11.26
CA ALA A 321 27.11 16.00 11.48
C ALA A 321 27.49 16.68 10.16
N MET A 322 27.74 15.90 9.11
CA MET A 322 27.97 16.40 7.75
C MET A 322 26.78 17.24 7.25
N HIS A 323 25.55 16.73 7.38
CA HIS A 323 24.34 17.46 6.99
C HIS A 323 24.21 18.80 7.73
N ARG A 324 24.55 18.83 9.02
CA ARG A 324 24.45 20.04 9.88
C ARG A 324 25.60 21.02 9.70
N ASN A 325 26.55 20.77 8.79
CA ASN A 325 27.82 21.51 8.69
C ASN A 325 28.65 21.51 9.99
N GLN A 326 28.43 20.52 10.87
CA GLN A 326 29.15 20.33 12.13
C GLN A 326 30.23 19.25 11.99
N PHE A 327 30.65 19.02 10.75
CA PHE A 327 31.49 17.89 10.39
C PHE A 327 32.88 17.96 11.03
N ALA A 328 33.52 19.13 10.97
CA ALA A 328 34.84 19.34 11.55
C ALA A 328 34.82 19.12 13.06
N ASP A 329 33.82 19.69 13.74
CA ASP A 329 33.65 19.58 15.20
C ASP A 329 33.38 18.13 15.64
N ALA A 330 32.60 17.38 14.88
CA ALA A 330 32.33 15.97 15.17
C ALA A 330 33.58 15.09 14.99
N VAL A 331 34.34 15.31 13.91
CA VAL A 331 35.60 14.58 13.67
C VAL A 331 36.64 14.92 14.75
N GLU A 332 36.77 16.20 15.12
CA GLU A 332 37.66 16.62 16.19
C GLU A 332 37.30 15.95 17.53
N ALA A 333 36.02 15.97 17.90
CA ALA A 333 35.53 15.30 19.11
C ALA A 333 35.85 13.80 19.10
N HIS A 334 35.69 13.12 17.96
CA HIS A 334 35.97 11.70 17.82
C HIS A 334 37.46 11.36 17.90
N VAL A 335 38.31 12.15 17.25
CA VAL A 335 39.77 11.98 17.31
C VAL A 335 40.27 12.21 18.73
N MET A 336 39.76 13.24 19.41
CA MET A 336 40.12 13.52 20.80
C MET A 336 39.69 12.39 21.74
N GLN A 337 38.51 11.80 21.52
CA GLN A 337 38.08 10.63 22.28
C GLN A 337 38.98 9.41 22.04
N PHE A 338 39.32 9.10 20.79
CA PHE A 338 40.21 7.99 20.46
C PHE A 338 41.61 8.15 21.08
N VAL A 339 42.14 9.38 21.11
CA VAL A 339 43.41 9.70 21.77
C VAL A 339 43.31 9.50 23.29
N ASN A 340 42.19 9.92 23.90
CA ASN A 340 41.96 9.74 25.33
C ASN A 340 41.80 8.27 25.73
N ASP A 341 41.05 7.49 24.96
CA ASP A 341 40.85 6.05 25.20
C ASP A 341 42.17 5.27 25.12
N ARG A 342 43.09 5.66 24.22
CA ARG A 342 44.44 5.06 24.14
C ARG A 342 45.33 5.44 25.30
N ARG A 343 45.26 6.68 25.78
CA ARG A 343 46.04 7.12 26.95
C ARG A 343 45.64 6.39 28.24
N GLN A 344 44.35 6.07 28.40
CA GLN A 344 43.87 5.31 29.55
C GLN A 344 44.21 3.80 29.48
N GLY A 345 44.48 3.27 28.28
CA GLY A 345 44.91 1.88 28.09
C GLY A 345 46.40 1.62 28.34
N ASP A 346 47.25 2.66 28.31
CA ASP A 346 48.69 2.56 28.56
C ASP A 346 49.08 2.77 30.05
N GLU A 347 48.12 3.11 30.92
CA GLU A 347 48.31 3.28 32.37
C GLU A 347 47.84 2.06 33.21
N GLY A 348 47.53 0.92 32.57
CA GLY A 348 47.03 -0.31 33.19
C GLY A 348 48.06 -1.40 33.42
#